data_AF-A0A804PC58-F1
#
_entry.id   AF-A0A804PC58-F1
#
_cell.length_a   1.000
_cell.length_b   1.000
_cell.length_c   1.000
_cell.angle_alpha   90.00
_cell.angle_beta   90.00
_cell.angle_gamma   90.00
#
_symmetry.space_group_name_H-M   'P 1'
#
loop_
_entity.id
_entity.type
_entity.pdbx_description
1 polymer ?
#
loop_
_entity_poly.entity_id
_entity_poly.type
_entity_poly.pdbx_seq_one_letter_code
_entity_poly.pdbx_strand_id
1 'polypeptide(L)'
;MSWRWAFARHVAQAQRLLPTSSAGGGTGLLGRHHHHMPLASQIRSKEQQDPFELVADEVSLLVNRLRFMVSAEVPKLASTAEYFFKVGVEGKRFQPTVLLLMASAVKFSLSESTEGKVLSILADKLRSRQQNIAEITEMIHVASLMHDDVLDNADTRCGVRSLNLIKGNKLSVLAGDFLLSRACVALAALGNTEVASLMATTVEHLVTGETMQISTSTEQQRSMEYYLQKTYYKTSSLISNSCKAVAILAGHTAEVSVLAYEYGRNLGLAFQLIDDVLNFTGTSASLGNGSLSHIRHVRITT
;
A
#
# COMPACT_ATOMS: atom_id res chain seq x y z
N MET A 1 3.87 -20.39 16.99
CA MET A 1 3.90 -20.87 15.58
C MET A 1 2.58 -20.70 14.79
N SER A 2 1.49 -20.14 15.36
CA SER A 2 0.17 -20.03 14.70
C SER A 2 -0.07 -18.73 13.87
N TRP A 3 0.59 -17.63 14.22
CA TRP A 3 0.36 -16.31 13.60
C TRP A 3 0.96 -16.14 12.20
N ARG A 4 2.04 -16.88 11.89
CA ARG A 4 2.72 -16.87 10.58
C ARG A 4 1.82 -17.33 9.42
N TRP A 5 0.84 -18.18 9.71
CA TRP A 5 -0.10 -18.70 8.70
C TRP A 5 -1.37 -17.86 8.55
N ALA A 6 -1.74 -17.04 9.55
CA ALA A 6 -2.92 -16.19 9.46
C ALA A 6 -2.70 -15.00 8.51
N PHE A 7 -1.53 -14.35 8.62
CA PHE A 7 -1.17 -13.21 7.77
C PHE A 7 -0.96 -13.62 6.30
N ALA A 8 -0.23 -14.71 6.05
CA ALA A 8 -0.03 -15.25 4.70
C ALA A 8 -1.36 -15.67 4.03
N ARG A 9 -2.31 -16.20 4.81
CA ARG A 9 -3.65 -16.54 4.30
C ARG A 9 -4.45 -15.32 3.87
N HIS A 10 -4.44 -14.23 4.65
CA HIS A 10 -5.18 -13.01 4.28
C HIS A 10 -4.57 -12.32 3.05
N VAL A 11 -3.24 -12.29 2.94
CA VAL A 11 -2.56 -11.75 1.74
C VAL A 11 -2.84 -12.61 0.50
N ALA A 12 -2.86 -13.94 0.64
CA ALA A 12 -3.20 -14.86 -0.44
C ALA A 12 -4.70 -14.87 -0.79
N GLN A 13 -5.58 -14.51 0.14
CA GLN A 13 -7.03 -14.46 -0.05
C GLN A 13 -7.45 -13.16 -0.76
N ALA A 14 -6.76 -12.05 -0.48
CA ALA A 14 -6.89 -10.80 -1.25
C ALA A 14 -6.47 -10.95 -2.73
N GLN A 15 -5.68 -11.98 -3.09
CA GLN A 15 -5.32 -12.29 -4.48
C GLN A 15 -6.37 -13.12 -5.25
N ARG A 16 -7.41 -13.66 -4.58
CA ARG A 16 -8.37 -14.60 -5.19
C ARG A 16 -9.70 -13.99 -5.63
N LEU A 17 -9.94 -12.69 -5.44
CA LEU A 17 -11.23 -12.06 -5.75
C LEU A 17 -11.34 -11.59 -7.21
N LEU A 18 -11.26 -12.54 -8.15
CA LEU A 18 -11.88 -12.41 -9.47
C LEU A 18 -13.05 -13.41 -9.52
N PRO A 19 -14.25 -13.04 -10.00
CA PRO A 19 -15.40 -13.90 -9.97
C PRO A 19 -15.29 -15.00 -11.03
N THR A 20 -15.19 -16.27 -10.61
CA THR A 20 -15.54 -17.42 -11.44
C THR A 20 -16.86 -18.01 -10.94
N SER A 21 -17.81 -18.16 -11.86
CA SER A 21 -19.15 -18.67 -11.62
C SER A 21 -19.22 -20.20 -11.53
N SER A 22 -20.28 -20.67 -10.86
CA SER A 22 -20.90 -22.02 -10.89
C SER A 22 -20.30 -23.06 -9.94
N ALA A 23 -21.02 -24.04 -9.38
CA ALA A 23 -22.44 -24.32 -9.09
C ALA A 23 -22.48 -25.70 -8.38
N GLY A 24 -23.47 -25.93 -7.49
CA GLY A 24 -23.84 -27.26 -6.94
C GLY A 24 -23.01 -27.72 -5.73
N GLY A 25 -23.54 -28.25 -4.62
CA GLY A 25 -24.83 -28.87 -4.31
C GLY A 25 -24.53 -30.17 -3.53
N GLY A 26 -25.09 -30.37 -2.32
CA GLY A 26 -25.01 -31.66 -1.63
C GLY A 26 -25.01 -31.63 -0.11
N THR A 27 -26.14 -32.05 0.47
CA THR A 27 -26.50 -32.22 1.88
C THR A 27 -25.95 -33.52 2.52
N GLY A 28 -25.77 -33.56 3.85
CA GLY A 28 -25.68 -34.82 4.61
C GLY A 28 -25.36 -34.69 6.11
N LEU A 29 -26.32 -35.02 6.98
CA LEU A 29 -26.28 -35.03 8.45
C LEU A 29 -25.68 -36.31 9.07
N LEU A 30 -25.32 -36.19 10.37
CA LEU A 30 -25.43 -37.13 11.51
C LEU A 30 -24.15 -37.74 12.12
N GLY A 31 -24.03 -37.56 13.45
CA GLY A 31 -23.24 -38.43 14.34
C GLY A 31 -22.73 -37.76 15.63
N ARG A 32 -23.54 -37.74 16.70
CA ARG A 32 -23.11 -37.37 18.08
C ARG A 32 -22.29 -38.49 18.71
N HIS A 33 -21.18 -38.16 19.36
CA HIS A 33 -20.70 -38.88 20.55
C HIS A 33 -20.06 -37.91 21.56
N HIS A 34 -20.54 -37.97 22.80
CA HIS A 34 -19.97 -37.29 23.97
C HIS A 34 -18.61 -37.90 24.32
N HIS A 35 -17.62 -37.07 24.67
CA HIS A 35 -16.83 -37.20 25.92
C HIS A 35 -15.75 -36.09 26.02
N HIS A 36 -15.60 -35.59 27.25
CA HIS A 36 -14.51 -34.76 27.80
C HIS A 36 -14.34 -33.31 27.32
N MET A 37 -14.65 -32.37 28.23
CA MET A 37 -14.10 -31.01 28.21
C MET A 37 -12.59 -31.02 28.40
N PRO A 38 -11.86 -30.20 27.63
CA PRO A 38 -10.71 -29.48 28.13
C PRO A 38 -11.02 -27.98 28.21
N LEU A 39 -10.42 -27.35 29.22
CA LEU A 39 -10.49 -25.96 29.63
C LEU A 39 -9.90 -24.97 28.58
N ALA A 40 -10.29 -25.10 27.31
CA ALA A 40 -9.72 -24.40 26.15
C ALA A 40 -10.77 -23.75 25.23
N SER A 41 -12.00 -23.55 25.72
CA SER A 41 -13.14 -23.07 24.91
C SER A 41 -13.57 -21.62 25.19
N GLN A 42 -12.77 -20.83 25.91
CA GLN A 42 -13.09 -19.43 26.22
C GLN A 42 -12.20 -18.37 25.55
N ILE A 43 -11.39 -18.74 24.55
CA ILE A 43 -10.99 -17.75 23.55
C ILE A 43 -12.11 -17.77 22.51
N ARG A 44 -13.19 -17.03 22.79
CA ARG A 44 -14.20 -16.73 21.76
C ARG A 44 -13.44 -16.16 20.57
N SER A 45 -13.49 -16.88 19.46
CA SER A 45 -13.24 -16.33 18.14
C SER A 45 -14.15 -15.13 17.97
N LYS A 46 -13.67 -13.92 18.31
CA LYS A 46 -14.15 -12.74 17.61
C LYS A 46 -13.86 -13.04 16.14
N GLU A 47 -14.90 -13.18 15.33
CA GLU A 47 -14.73 -13.19 13.88
C GLU A 47 -13.83 -12.01 13.54
N GLN A 48 -12.64 -12.34 13.03
CA GLN A 48 -11.60 -11.36 12.79
C GLN A 48 -12.07 -10.61 11.54
N GLN A 49 -12.70 -9.46 11.75
CA GLN A 49 -13.25 -8.63 10.67
C GLN A 49 -12.15 -8.28 9.67
N ASP A 50 -12.45 -8.38 8.37
CA ASP A 50 -11.47 -8.12 7.33
C ASP A 50 -10.99 -6.65 7.41
N PRO A 51 -9.68 -6.40 7.61
CA PRO A 51 -9.15 -5.04 7.71
C PRO A 51 -9.41 -4.20 6.45
N PHE A 52 -9.59 -4.81 5.28
CA PHE A 52 -9.93 -4.09 4.05
C PHE A 52 -11.39 -3.63 4.06
N GLU A 53 -12.30 -4.43 4.60
CA GLU A 53 -13.72 -4.07 4.72
C GLU A 53 -13.94 -2.89 5.68
N LEU A 54 -13.11 -2.78 6.73
CA LEU A 54 -13.21 -1.69 7.72
C LEU A 54 -13.07 -0.28 7.14
N VAL A 55 -12.39 -0.14 6.00
CA VAL A 55 -12.11 1.15 5.36
C VAL A 55 -12.50 1.16 3.88
N ALA A 56 -13.25 0.18 3.40
CA ALA A 56 -13.58 0.01 1.98
C ALA A 56 -14.30 1.23 1.38
N ASP A 57 -15.23 1.82 2.12
CA ASP A 57 -15.96 3.03 1.70
C ASP A 57 -15.02 4.23 1.59
N GLU A 58 -14.14 4.42 2.59
CA GLU A 58 -13.16 5.52 2.58
C GLU A 58 -12.13 5.35 1.47
N VAL A 59 -11.66 4.12 1.22
CA VAL A 59 -10.77 3.81 0.09
C VAL A 59 -11.46 4.13 -1.23
N SER A 60 -12.75 3.82 -1.37
CA SER A 60 -13.51 4.11 -2.59
C SER A 60 -13.67 5.61 -2.84
N LEU A 61 -13.91 6.38 -1.78
CA LEU A 61 -13.94 7.85 -1.85
C LEU A 61 -12.57 8.43 -2.23
N LEU A 62 -11.50 7.91 -1.62
CA LEU A 62 -10.12 8.31 -1.89
C LEU A 62 -9.76 8.08 -3.36
N VAL A 63 -10.08 6.91 -3.92
CA VAL A 63 -9.85 6.58 -5.33
C VAL A 63 -10.59 7.56 -6.25
N ASN A 64 -11.85 7.89 -5.94
CA ASN A 64 -12.60 8.85 -6.73
C ASN A 64 -11.93 10.23 -6.70
N ARG A 65 -11.47 10.70 -5.53
CA ARG A 65 -10.75 11.98 -5.40
C ARG A 65 -9.42 11.98 -6.15
N LEU A 66 -8.66 10.88 -6.13
CA LEU A 66 -7.43 10.74 -6.91
C LEU A 66 -7.68 10.99 -8.40
N ARG A 67 -8.74 10.42 -8.98
CA ARG A 67 -9.08 10.65 -10.40
C ARG A 67 -9.28 12.13 -10.72
N PHE A 68 -9.90 12.89 -9.81
CA PHE A 68 -10.05 14.34 -9.98
C PHE A 68 -8.72 15.10 -9.84
N MET A 69 -7.86 14.69 -8.91
CA MET A 69 -6.56 15.36 -8.68
C MET A 69 -5.57 15.16 -9.83
N VAL A 70 -5.65 14.04 -10.54
CA VAL A 70 -4.75 13.71 -11.66
C VAL A 70 -5.28 14.19 -13.02
N SER A 71 -6.40 14.92 -13.04
CA SER A 71 -6.89 15.58 -14.26
C SER A 71 -5.88 16.62 -14.76
N ALA A 72 -5.68 16.70 -16.08
CA ALA A 72 -4.76 17.65 -16.70
C ALA A 72 -5.41 18.35 -17.91
N GLU A 73 -5.02 19.60 -18.16
CA GLU A 73 -5.53 20.37 -19.31
C GLU A 73 -5.10 19.76 -20.64
N VAL A 74 -3.89 19.21 -20.71
CA VAL A 74 -3.37 18.53 -21.90
C VAL A 74 -3.94 17.11 -21.95
N PRO A 75 -4.83 16.76 -22.92
CA PRO A 75 -5.54 15.47 -22.90
C PRO A 75 -4.61 14.26 -22.95
N LYS A 76 -3.47 14.40 -23.64
CA LYS A 76 -2.47 13.35 -23.75
C LYS A 76 -1.81 13.05 -22.40
N LEU A 77 -1.54 14.07 -21.59
CA LEU A 77 -1.03 13.93 -20.23
C LEU A 77 -2.11 13.35 -19.31
N ALA A 78 -3.33 13.88 -19.34
CA ALA A 78 -4.45 13.39 -18.54
C ALA A 78 -4.69 11.88 -18.74
N SER A 79 -4.82 11.45 -20.00
CA SER A 79 -5.05 10.04 -20.33
C SER A 79 -3.94 9.09 -19.87
N THR A 80 -2.74 9.63 -19.63
CA THR A 80 -1.55 8.88 -19.21
C THR A 80 -1.46 8.86 -17.69
N ALA A 81 -1.63 10.01 -17.02
CA ALA A 81 -1.65 10.12 -15.56
C ALA A 81 -2.80 9.30 -14.93
N GLU A 82 -3.96 9.27 -15.58
CA GLU A 82 -5.13 8.51 -15.11
C GLU A 82 -4.99 6.98 -15.29
N TYR A 83 -3.99 6.50 -16.03
CA TYR A 83 -3.94 5.10 -16.48
C TYR A 83 -4.07 4.09 -15.33
N PHE A 84 -3.30 4.30 -14.25
CA PHE A 84 -3.30 3.42 -13.08
C PHE A 84 -4.45 3.68 -12.09
N PHE A 85 -5.23 4.74 -12.29
CA PHE A 85 -6.40 5.08 -11.46
C PHE A 85 -7.73 4.63 -12.09
N LYS A 86 -7.68 3.95 -13.25
CA LYS A 86 -8.88 3.39 -13.91
C LYS A 86 -9.33 2.11 -13.24
N VAL A 87 -10.64 1.96 -13.11
CA VAL A 87 -11.29 0.75 -12.58
C VAL A 87 -10.74 -0.49 -13.28
N GLY A 88 -10.25 -1.45 -12.49
CA GLY A 88 -9.69 -2.72 -12.99
C GLY A 88 -8.17 -2.74 -13.22
N VAL A 89 -7.50 -1.58 -13.18
CA VAL A 89 -6.03 -1.46 -13.23
C VAL A 89 -5.44 -1.16 -11.84
N GLU A 90 -6.29 -0.69 -10.94
CA GLU A 90 -5.94 -0.28 -9.59
C GLU A 90 -5.40 -1.49 -8.79
N GLY A 91 -4.21 -1.36 -8.21
CA GLY A 91 -3.56 -2.43 -7.45
C GLY A 91 -4.33 -2.81 -6.17
N LYS A 92 -3.71 -3.60 -5.30
CA LYS A 92 -4.31 -4.14 -4.06
C LYS A 92 -4.70 -3.08 -3.00
N ARG A 93 -4.60 -1.78 -3.31
CA ARG A 93 -4.93 -0.62 -2.45
C ARG A 93 -4.41 -0.75 -1.01
N PHE A 94 -3.23 -1.36 -0.88
CA PHE A 94 -2.65 -1.74 0.40
C PHE A 94 -2.23 -0.50 1.21
N GLN A 95 -1.51 0.44 0.58
CA GLN A 95 -1.02 1.63 1.29
C GLN A 95 -2.15 2.54 1.77
N PRO A 96 -3.18 2.88 0.96
CA PRO A 96 -4.33 3.63 1.44
C PRO A 96 -5.04 2.95 2.62
N THR A 97 -5.22 1.63 2.56
CA THR A 97 -5.84 0.85 3.64
C THR A 97 -5.07 0.99 4.95
N VAL A 98 -3.75 0.78 4.90
CA VAL A 98 -2.86 0.89 6.07
C VAL A 98 -2.95 2.28 6.69
N LEU A 99 -2.97 3.34 5.88
CA LEU A 99 -3.01 4.71 6.37
C LEU A 99 -4.36 5.10 6.96
N LEU A 100 -5.47 4.64 6.38
CA LEU A 100 -6.81 4.89 6.94
C LEU A 100 -7.04 4.13 8.25
N LEU A 101 -6.51 2.92 8.37
CA LEU A 101 -6.50 2.17 9.62
C LEU A 101 -5.61 2.85 10.67
N MET A 102 -4.40 3.30 10.29
CA MET A 102 -3.53 4.08 11.17
C MET A 102 -4.23 5.34 11.66
N ALA A 103 -4.84 6.11 10.75
CA ALA A 103 -5.63 7.30 11.07
C ALA A 103 -6.76 7.02 12.06
N SER A 104 -7.36 5.82 11.99
CA SER A 104 -8.39 5.37 12.94
C SER A 104 -7.81 4.99 14.29
N ALA A 105 -6.62 4.38 14.32
CA ALA A 105 -5.91 3.98 15.53
C ALA A 105 -5.35 5.19 16.31
N VAL A 106 -4.93 6.25 15.61
CA VAL A 106 -4.44 7.49 16.23
C VAL A 106 -5.57 8.52 16.44
N LYS A 107 -6.84 8.12 16.41
CA LYS A 107 -7.93 9.04 16.76
C LYS A 107 -7.73 9.56 18.18
N PHE A 108 -7.91 10.87 18.34
CA PHE A 108 -7.83 11.50 19.65
C PHE A 108 -9.06 11.08 20.49
N SER A 109 -8.84 10.40 21.62
CA SER A 109 -9.89 10.23 22.64
C SER A 109 -9.99 11.51 23.47
N LEU A 110 -10.88 12.43 23.06
CA LEU A 110 -11.18 13.61 23.88
C LEU A 110 -12.19 13.22 24.96
N SER A 111 -11.90 13.62 26.20
CA SER A 111 -12.82 13.54 27.34
C SER A 111 -14.10 14.35 27.03
N GLU A 112 -15.27 13.82 27.40
CA GLU A 112 -16.63 14.21 26.98
C GLU A 112 -17.08 15.65 27.35
N SER A 113 -16.17 16.55 27.70
CA SER A 113 -16.51 17.86 28.27
C SER A 113 -15.99 19.02 27.42
N THR A 114 -16.51 19.22 26.20
CA THR A 114 -16.68 20.54 25.53
C THR A 114 -17.46 20.37 24.21
N GLU A 115 -18.57 21.12 24.06
CA GLU A 115 -19.35 21.43 22.84
C GLU A 115 -19.17 20.51 21.60
N GLY A 116 -19.99 19.45 21.52
CA GLY A 116 -19.89 18.40 20.49
C GLY A 116 -19.96 18.83 19.01
N LYS A 117 -20.43 20.04 18.68
CA LYS A 117 -20.46 20.55 17.28
C LYS A 117 -19.10 21.07 16.80
N VAL A 118 -18.37 21.82 17.63
CA VAL A 118 -17.03 22.30 17.24
C VAL A 118 -16.05 21.12 17.17
N LEU A 119 -16.20 20.18 18.10
CA LEU A 119 -15.38 18.98 18.17
C LEU A 119 -15.53 18.07 16.94
N SER A 120 -16.75 17.86 16.47
CA SER A 120 -17.02 17.06 15.26
C SER A 120 -16.42 17.71 14.01
N ILE A 121 -16.56 19.03 13.85
CA ILE A 121 -15.95 19.76 12.71
C ILE A 121 -14.41 19.61 12.72
N LEU A 122 -13.78 19.71 13.89
CA LEU A 122 -12.33 19.53 14.00
C LEU A 122 -11.89 18.09 13.72
N ALA A 123 -12.66 17.11 14.19
CA ALA A 123 -12.41 15.70 13.91
C ALA A 123 -12.55 15.37 12.42
N ASP A 124 -13.58 15.90 11.75
CA ASP A 124 -13.78 15.74 10.30
C ASP A 124 -12.66 16.40 9.50
N LYS A 125 -12.24 17.61 9.91
CA LYS A 125 -11.10 18.30 9.29
C LYS A 125 -9.80 17.53 9.46
N LEU A 126 -9.55 16.95 10.64
CA LEU A 126 -8.40 16.09 10.88
C LEU A 126 -8.45 14.84 9.99
N ARG A 127 -9.60 14.16 9.95
CA ARG A 127 -9.78 12.95 9.12
C ARG A 127 -9.54 13.25 7.65
N SER A 128 -10.07 14.37 7.14
CA SER A 128 -9.79 14.81 5.76
C SER A 128 -8.29 15.05 5.52
N ARG A 129 -7.59 15.72 6.45
CA ARG A 129 -6.13 15.91 6.31
C ARG A 129 -5.35 14.59 6.33
N GLN A 130 -5.77 13.61 7.12
CA GLN A 130 -5.17 12.26 7.13
C GLN A 130 -5.48 11.49 5.84
N GLN A 131 -6.68 11.62 5.29
CA GLN A 131 -7.04 11.06 3.99
C GLN A 131 -6.20 11.68 2.86
N ASN A 132 -5.91 12.99 2.91
CA ASN A 132 -5.02 13.64 1.96
C ASN A 132 -3.60 13.02 1.99
N ILE A 133 -3.10 12.58 3.15
CA ILE A 133 -1.82 11.84 3.20
C ILE A 133 -1.91 10.53 2.43
N ALA A 134 -2.99 9.76 2.61
CA ALA A 134 -3.17 8.53 1.85
C ALA A 134 -3.25 8.77 0.33
N GLU A 135 -3.84 9.89 -0.10
CA GLU A 135 -3.84 10.30 -1.50
C GLU A 135 -2.45 10.68 -2.01
N ILE A 136 -1.71 11.49 -1.25
CA ILE A 136 -0.33 11.89 -1.56
C ILE A 136 0.56 10.65 -1.68
N THR A 137 0.46 9.73 -0.72
CA THR A 137 1.18 8.47 -0.71
C THR A 137 0.90 7.65 -1.97
N GLU A 138 -0.36 7.52 -2.37
CA GLU A 138 -0.73 6.78 -3.57
C GLU A 138 -0.26 7.48 -4.86
N MET A 139 -0.30 8.81 -4.94
CA MET A 139 0.26 9.54 -6.08
C MET A 139 1.77 9.33 -6.22
N ILE A 140 2.51 9.37 -5.10
CA ILE A 140 3.96 9.10 -5.09
C ILE A 140 4.23 7.64 -5.50
N HIS A 141 3.44 6.69 -4.98
CA HIS A 141 3.57 5.28 -5.34
C HIS A 141 3.33 5.05 -6.83
N VAL A 142 2.25 5.60 -7.40
CA VAL A 142 1.93 5.43 -8.82
C VAL A 142 2.97 6.14 -9.70
N ALA A 143 3.47 7.30 -9.29
CA ALA A 143 4.57 7.98 -9.97
C ALA A 143 5.82 7.09 -10.04
N SER A 144 6.20 6.44 -8.92
CA SER A 144 7.35 5.54 -8.91
C SER A 144 7.14 4.33 -9.81
N LEU A 145 5.93 3.76 -9.87
CA LEU A 145 5.61 2.67 -10.79
C LEU A 145 5.73 3.09 -12.27
N MET A 146 5.30 4.30 -12.61
CA MET A 146 5.43 4.84 -13.97
C MET A 146 6.88 5.01 -14.40
N HIS A 147 7.75 5.44 -13.49
CA HIS A 147 9.19 5.57 -13.73
C HIS A 147 9.87 4.19 -13.79
N ASP A 148 9.54 3.28 -12.87
CA ASP A 148 10.05 1.91 -12.84
C ASP A 148 9.71 1.16 -14.14
N ASP A 149 8.51 1.32 -14.70
CA ASP A 149 8.11 0.70 -15.98
C ASP A 149 9.06 1.07 -17.13
N VAL A 150 9.57 2.31 -17.14
CA VAL A 150 10.53 2.80 -18.14
C VAL A 150 11.92 2.24 -17.88
N LEU A 151 12.37 2.24 -16.61
CA LEU A 151 13.70 1.75 -16.22
C LEU A 151 13.84 0.23 -16.46
N ASP A 152 12.80 -0.54 -16.12
CA ASP A 152 12.79 -2.00 -16.23
C ASP A 152 12.49 -2.51 -17.65
N ASN A 153 12.14 -1.63 -18.61
CA ASN A 153 11.58 -2.00 -19.91
C ASN A 153 10.40 -3.00 -19.77
N ALA A 154 9.51 -2.75 -18.80
CA ALA A 154 8.44 -3.67 -18.49
C ALA A 154 7.47 -3.82 -19.67
N ASP A 155 7.01 -5.05 -19.94
CA ASP A 155 5.95 -5.32 -20.94
C ASP A 155 4.54 -5.25 -20.31
N THR A 156 4.43 -5.58 -19.02
CA THR A 156 3.17 -5.61 -18.27
C THR A 156 3.34 -5.08 -16.85
N ARG A 157 2.27 -4.49 -16.30
CA ARG A 157 2.15 -4.04 -14.90
C ARG A 157 0.75 -4.36 -14.40
N CYS A 158 0.62 -4.94 -13.21
CA CYS A 158 -0.68 -5.29 -12.59
C CYS A 158 -1.60 -6.10 -13.52
N GLY A 159 -1.05 -7.00 -14.34
CA GLY A 159 -1.81 -7.81 -15.31
C GLY A 159 -2.23 -7.12 -16.60
N VAL A 160 -1.98 -5.81 -16.75
CA VAL A 160 -2.23 -5.03 -17.98
C VAL A 160 -0.92 -4.63 -18.68
N ARG A 161 -0.99 -4.16 -19.92
CA ARG A 161 0.20 -3.65 -20.63
C ARG A 161 0.81 -2.46 -19.87
N SER A 162 2.12 -2.42 -19.79
CA SER A 162 2.85 -1.33 -19.14
C SER A 162 2.63 0.00 -19.85
N LEU A 163 2.77 1.10 -19.11
CA LEU A 163 2.44 2.42 -19.66
C LEU A 163 3.41 2.86 -20.76
N ASN A 164 4.71 2.55 -20.59
CA ASN A 164 5.76 2.84 -21.56
C ASN A 164 5.51 2.17 -22.92
N LEU A 165 4.96 0.95 -22.96
CA LEU A 165 4.59 0.31 -24.22
C LEU A 165 3.39 0.96 -24.91
N ILE A 166 2.42 1.49 -24.15
CA ILE A 166 1.20 2.07 -24.71
C ILE A 166 1.42 3.51 -25.16
N LYS A 167 2.17 4.27 -24.37
CA LYS A 167 2.27 5.73 -24.45
C LYS A 167 3.67 6.23 -24.81
N GLY A 168 4.68 5.37 -24.72
CA GLY A 168 6.09 5.69 -24.95
C GLY A 168 6.78 6.24 -23.71
N ASN A 169 8.08 5.96 -23.58
CA ASN A 169 8.90 6.31 -22.40
C ASN A 169 8.78 7.79 -22.00
N LYS A 170 8.85 8.71 -22.98
CA LYS A 170 8.78 10.17 -22.71
C LYS A 170 7.50 10.56 -21.98
N LEU A 171 6.36 10.00 -22.39
CA LEU A 171 5.08 10.37 -21.78
C LEU A 171 4.88 9.69 -20.43
N SER A 172 5.40 8.48 -20.23
CA SER A 172 5.42 7.81 -18.92
C SER A 172 6.23 8.59 -17.89
N VAL A 173 7.43 9.08 -18.27
CA VAL A 173 8.25 9.91 -17.38
C VAL A 173 7.52 11.20 -17.00
N LEU A 174 6.98 11.93 -18.00
CA LEU A 174 6.23 13.17 -17.76
C LEU A 174 4.96 12.95 -16.92
N ALA A 175 4.29 11.81 -17.05
CA ALA A 175 3.14 11.49 -16.21
C ALA A 175 3.55 11.23 -14.76
N GLY A 176 4.66 10.53 -14.52
CA GLY A 176 5.23 10.37 -13.18
C GLY A 176 5.61 11.71 -12.56
N ASP A 177 6.29 12.58 -13.32
CA ASP A 177 6.68 13.93 -12.86
C ASP A 177 5.45 14.78 -12.52
N PHE A 178 4.40 14.66 -13.32
CA PHE A 178 3.12 15.35 -13.08
C PHE A 178 2.45 14.87 -11.79
N LEU A 179 2.41 13.56 -11.53
CA LEU A 179 1.86 13.02 -10.27
C LEU A 179 2.68 13.47 -9.05
N LEU A 180 4.01 13.46 -9.16
CA LEU A 180 4.88 13.95 -8.10
C LEU A 180 4.66 15.46 -7.84
N SER A 181 4.49 16.25 -8.90
CA SER A 181 4.13 17.68 -8.78
C SER A 181 2.79 17.88 -8.06
N ARG A 182 1.76 17.09 -8.40
CA ARG A 182 0.45 17.11 -7.73
C ARG A 182 0.56 16.72 -6.25
N ALA A 183 1.38 15.72 -5.93
CA ALA A 183 1.67 15.34 -4.55
C ALA A 183 2.34 16.49 -3.76
N CYS A 184 3.30 17.19 -4.36
CA CYS A 184 3.94 18.37 -3.74
C CYS A 184 2.94 19.52 -3.49
N VAL A 185 2.05 19.80 -4.44
CA VAL A 185 0.99 20.83 -4.26
C VAL A 185 0.05 20.44 -3.12
N ALA A 186 -0.37 19.17 -3.06
CA ALA A 186 -1.22 18.67 -1.99
C ALA A 186 -0.52 18.72 -0.62
N LEU A 187 0.78 18.40 -0.54
CA LEU A 187 1.59 18.55 0.67
C LEU A 187 1.69 20.00 1.13
N ALA A 188 1.95 20.94 0.21
CA ALA A 188 2.01 22.36 0.52
C ALA A 188 0.66 22.87 1.07
N ALA A 189 -0.46 22.42 0.49
CA ALA A 189 -1.80 22.77 0.93
C ALA A 189 -2.14 22.26 2.35
N LEU A 190 -1.45 21.24 2.86
CA LEU A 190 -1.60 20.82 4.26
C LEU A 190 -1.03 21.86 5.25
N GLY A 191 -0.06 22.67 4.83
CA GLY A 191 0.55 23.69 5.67
C GLY A 191 1.31 23.14 6.89
N ASN A 192 1.81 21.90 6.81
CA ASN A 192 2.63 21.28 7.85
C ASN A 192 4.01 20.92 7.27
N THR A 193 5.03 21.67 7.66
CA THR A 193 6.39 21.55 7.12
C THR A 193 7.09 20.26 7.54
N GLU A 194 6.81 19.75 8.74
CA GLU A 194 7.36 18.48 9.21
C GLU A 194 6.85 17.32 8.34
N VAL A 195 5.54 17.30 8.08
CA VAL A 195 4.90 16.31 7.18
C VAL A 195 5.45 16.44 5.76
N ALA A 196 5.58 17.65 5.23
CA ALA A 196 6.17 17.88 3.92
C ALA A 196 7.62 17.36 3.85
N SER A 197 8.42 17.60 4.89
CA SER A 197 9.80 17.10 4.99
C SER A 197 9.85 15.57 5.01
N LEU A 198 8.99 14.91 5.78
CA LEU A 198 8.95 13.44 5.84
C LEU A 198 8.63 12.83 4.48
N MET A 199 7.64 13.38 3.79
CA MET A 199 7.23 12.88 2.48
C MET A 199 8.27 13.18 1.39
N ALA A 200 8.98 14.31 1.48
CA ALA A 200 10.11 14.60 0.59
C ALA A 200 11.27 13.61 0.81
N THR A 201 11.61 13.28 2.07
CA THR A 201 12.61 12.26 2.40
C THR A 201 12.24 10.89 1.82
N THR A 202 10.95 10.54 1.79
CA THR A 202 10.51 9.31 1.11
C THR A 202 10.79 9.34 -0.39
N VAL A 203 10.58 10.47 -1.08
CA VAL A 203 10.87 10.57 -2.52
C VAL A 203 12.37 10.37 -2.76
N GLU A 204 13.23 10.98 -1.93
CA GLU A 204 14.68 10.74 -1.94
C GLU A 204 15.02 9.25 -1.71
N HIS A 205 14.37 8.62 -0.74
CA HIS A 205 14.54 7.20 -0.46
C HIS A 205 14.14 6.31 -1.64
N LEU A 206 13.03 6.59 -2.33
CA LEU A 206 12.60 5.81 -3.49
C LEU A 206 13.66 5.84 -4.60
N VAL A 207 14.18 7.03 -4.92
CA VAL A 207 15.27 7.20 -5.90
C VAL A 207 16.55 6.49 -5.44
N THR A 208 16.88 6.59 -4.15
CA THR A 208 18.04 5.91 -3.56
C THR A 208 17.91 4.39 -3.69
N GLY A 209 16.76 3.83 -3.34
CA GLY A 209 16.47 2.40 -3.43
C GLY A 209 16.55 1.88 -4.86
N GLU A 210 16.06 2.65 -5.84
CA GLU A 210 16.17 2.29 -7.25
C GLU A 210 17.62 2.40 -7.75
N THR A 211 18.36 3.42 -7.34
CA THR A 211 19.78 3.57 -7.69
C THR A 211 20.63 2.45 -7.11
N MET A 212 20.34 2.04 -5.86
CA MET A 212 20.97 0.86 -5.23
C MET A 212 20.75 -0.37 -6.10
N GLN A 213 19.53 -0.63 -6.53
CA GLN A 213 19.20 -1.76 -7.39
C GLN A 213 19.97 -1.75 -8.73
N ILE A 214 20.05 -0.59 -9.39
CA ILE A 214 20.78 -0.44 -10.66
C ILE A 214 22.28 -0.67 -10.47
N SER A 215 22.83 -0.18 -9.36
CA SER A 215 24.29 -0.17 -9.10
C SER A 215 24.77 -1.37 -8.27
N THR A 216 23.92 -2.39 -8.06
CA THR A 216 24.25 -3.50 -7.15
C THR A 216 25.35 -4.40 -7.73
N SER A 217 26.46 -4.57 -7.02
CA SER A 217 27.51 -5.56 -7.37
C SER A 217 27.11 -7.00 -7.01
N THR A 218 27.75 -7.99 -7.61
CA THR A 218 27.48 -9.42 -7.34
C THR A 218 27.62 -9.80 -5.86
N GLU A 219 28.55 -9.17 -5.13
CA GLU A 219 28.72 -9.41 -3.69
C GLU A 219 27.57 -8.79 -2.89
N GLN A 220 27.18 -7.55 -3.22
CA GLN A 220 26.03 -6.88 -2.59
C GLN A 220 24.71 -7.61 -2.85
N GLN A 221 24.55 -8.26 -4.01
CA GLN A 221 23.38 -9.08 -4.32
C GLN A 221 23.19 -10.26 -3.36
N ARG A 222 24.27 -10.74 -2.72
CA ARG A 222 24.24 -11.85 -1.75
C ARG A 222 24.14 -11.36 -0.29
N SER A 223 24.22 -10.05 -0.06
CA SER A 223 24.15 -9.47 1.28
C SER A 223 22.69 -9.24 1.70
N MET A 224 22.27 -9.95 2.75
CA MET A 224 20.95 -9.73 3.37
C MET A 224 20.82 -8.30 3.92
N GLU A 225 21.90 -7.71 4.42
CA GLU A 225 21.90 -6.33 4.91
C GLU A 225 21.63 -5.34 3.77
N TYR A 226 22.32 -5.49 2.65
CA TYR A 226 22.11 -4.66 1.47
C TYR A 226 20.69 -4.82 0.91
N TYR A 227 20.19 -6.07 0.86
CA TYR A 227 18.82 -6.36 0.49
C TYR A 227 17.82 -5.64 1.39
N LEU A 228 17.94 -5.77 2.72
CA LEU A 228 17.02 -5.12 3.67
C LEU A 228 17.08 -3.60 3.57
N GLN A 229 18.26 -3.02 3.35
CA GLN A 229 18.43 -1.57 3.18
C GLN A 229 17.76 -1.09 1.87
N LYS A 230 18.01 -1.77 0.75
CA LYS A 230 17.35 -1.48 -0.53
C LYS A 230 15.83 -1.60 -0.40
N THR A 231 15.35 -2.68 0.20
CA THR A 231 13.91 -2.92 0.42
C THR A 231 13.29 -1.89 1.35
N TYR A 232 14.05 -1.42 2.34
CA TYR A 232 13.61 -0.29 3.15
C TYR A 232 13.39 0.95 2.28
N TYR A 233 14.39 1.35 1.50
CA TYR A 233 14.31 2.55 0.68
C TYR A 233 13.23 2.49 -0.40
N LYS A 234 13.16 1.37 -1.14
CA LYS A 234 12.26 1.20 -2.29
C LYS A 234 10.79 0.93 -1.91
N THR A 235 10.52 0.33 -0.75
CA THR A 235 9.16 -0.10 -0.38
C THR A 235 8.73 0.43 0.99
N SER A 236 9.49 0.12 2.03
CA SER A 236 9.09 0.37 3.42
C SER A 236 9.05 1.87 3.78
N SER A 237 9.95 2.66 3.22
CA SER A 237 10.16 4.08 3.57
C SER A 237 8.93 4.95 3.30
N LEU A 238 8.16 4.63 2.25
CA LEU A 238 6.93 5.34 1.92
C LEU A 238 5.85 5.04 2.94
N ILE A 239 5.68 3.77 3.32
CA ILE A 239 4.68 3.35 4.29
C ILE A 239 5.01 3.91 5.68
N SER A 240 6.27 3.82 6.12
CA SER A 240 6.70 4.26 7.45
C SER A 240 6.55 5.77 7.65
N ASN A 241 7.03 6.60 6.72
CA ASN A 241 6.92 8.05 6.80
C ASN A 241 5.47 8.52 6.65
N SER A 242 4.65 7.84 5.83
CA SER A 242 3.23 8.15 5.70
C SER A 242 2.46 7.85 6.99
N CYS A 243 2.72 6.71 7.65
CA CYS A 243 2.14 6.40 8.96
C CYS A 243 2.55 7.44 10.02
N LYS A 244 3.83 7.85 10.02
CA LYS A 244 4.33 8.92 10.90
C LYS A 244 3.62 10.25 10.64
N ALA A 245 3.47 10.64 9.37
CA ALA A 245 2.77 11.86 8.98
C ALA A 245 1.30 11.88 9.46
N VAL A 246 0.61 10.74 9.37
CA VAL A 246 -0.77 10.59 9.90
C VAL A 246 -0.84 10.82 11.41
N ALA A 247 0.14 10.33 12.18
CA ALA A 247 0.23 10.53 13.63
C ALA A 247 0.56 11.99 14.00
N ILE A 248 1.49 12.62 13.27
CA ILE A 248 1.87 14.04 13.45
C ILE A 248 0.67 14.94 13.18
N LEU A 249 -0.11 14.69 12.12
CA LEU A 249 -1.30 15.47 11.82
C LEU A 249 -2.36 15.39 12.92
N ALA A 250 -2.44 14.27 13.63
CA ALA A 250 -3.33 14.10 14.77
C ALA A 250 -2.83 14.78 16.07
N GLY A 251 -1.66 15.42 16.05
CA GLY A 251 -1.12 16.17 17.18
C GLY A 251 -0.60 15.29 18.31
N HIS A 252 -0.25 14.02 18.02
CA HIS A 252 0.31 13.11 19.01
C HIS A 252 1.77 13.42 19.35
N THR A 253 2.27 12.82 20.43
CA THR A 253 3.65 12.97 20.87
C THR A 253 4.65 12.40 19.85
N ALA A 254 5.91 12.79 19.99
CA ALA A 254 7.01 12.22 19.22
C ALA A 254 7.10 10.69 19.38
N GLU A 255 6.81 10.17 20.57
CA GLU A 255 6.80 8.73 20.86
C GLU A 255 5.75 7.99 20.03
N VAL A 256 4.49 8.45 20.04
CA VAL A 256 3.42 7.84 19.24
C VAL A 256 3.73 7.93 17.75
N SER A 257 4.31 9.05 17.30
CA SER A 257 4.73 9.23 15.91
C SER A 257 5.83 8.25 15.50
N VAL A 258 6.78 7.95 16.40
CA VAL A 258 7.82 6.91 16.18
C VAL A 258 7.20 5.51 16.16
N LEU A 259 6.22 5.21 17.02
CA LEU A 259 5.51 3.93 16.99
C LEU A 259 4.76 3.73 15.66
N ALA A 260 4.10 4.76 15.14
CA ALA A 260 3.45 4.73 13.83
C ALA A 260 4.45 4.50 12.69
N TYR A 261 5.62 5.13 12.78
CA TYR A 261 6.74 4.91 11.85
C TYR A 261 7.23 3.46 11.87
N GLU A 262 7.52 2.92 13.06
CA GLU A 262 8.03 1.55 13.21
C GLU A 262 7.01 0.51 12.76
N TYR A 263 5.73 0.75 13.00
CA TYR A 263 4.66 -0.10 12.46
C TYR A 263 4.72 -0.15 10.93
N GLY A 264 4.72 1.02 10.26
CA GLY A 264 4.78 1.08 8.80
C GLY A 264 6.08 0.49 8.25
N ARG A 265 7.20 0.72 8.94
CA ARG A 265 8.52 0.20 8.55
C ARG A 265 8.53 -1.33 8.52
N ASN A 266 8.19 -1.94 9.65
CA ASN A 266 8.23 -3.39 9.78
C ASN A 266 7.17 -4.07 8.91
N LEU A 267 5.99 -3.46 8.76
CA LEU A 267 4.95 -3.96 7.85
C LEU A 267 5.42 -3.95 6.39
N GLY A 268 6.03 -2.86 5.93
CA GLY A 268 6.53 -2.76 4.56
C GLY A 268 7.66 -3.75 4.24
N LEU A 269 8.59 -3.94 5.19
CA LEU A 269 9.65 -4.96 5.05
C LEU A 269 9.07 -6.38 4.99
N ALA A 270 8.13 -6.69 5.89
CA ALA A 270 7.47 -8.00 5.92
C ALA A 270 6.65 -8.25 4.65
N PHE A 271 5.95 -7.23 4.14
CA PHE A 271 5.18 -7.32 2.91
C PHE A 271 6.09 -7.69 1.72
N GLN A 272 7.23 -7.02 1.54
CA GLN A 272 8.13 -7.31 0.43
C GLN A 272 8.77 -8.69 0.57
N LEU A 273 9.20 -9.09 1.78
CA LEU A 273 9.74 -10.43 2.02
C LEU A 273 8.74 -11.53 1.63
N ILE A 274 7.46 -11.34 1.95
CA ILE A 274 6.42 -12.29 1.57
C ILE A 274 6.15 -12.25 0.06
N ASP A 275 6.13 -11.07 -0.57
CA ASP A 275 5.96 -10.95 -2.02
C ASP A 275 7.07 -11.68 -2.78
N ASP A 276 8.32 -11.50 -2.35
CA ASP A 276 9.51 -12.19 -2.88
C ASP A 276 9.38 -13.72 -2.76
N VAL A 277 8.97 -14.23 -1.59
CA VAL A 277 8.74 -15.68 -1.40
C VAL A 277 7.59 -16.18 -2.27
N LEU A 278 6.50 -15.42 -2.39
CA LEU A 278 5.37 -15.78 -3.25
C LEU A 278 5.76 -15.80 -4.72
N ASN A 279 6.66 -14.93 -5.17
CA ASN A 279 7.17 -14.93 -6.54
C ASN A 279 7.94 -16.22 -6.88
N PHE A 280 8.54 -16.90 -5.90
CA PHE A 280 9.15 -18.22 -6.06
C PHE A 280 8.18 -19.39 -5.91
N THR A 281 7.23 -19.29 -4.97
CA THR A 281 6.40 -20.41 -4.54
C THR A 281 4.99 -20.44 -5.16
N GLY A 282 4.57 -19.34 -5.77
CA GLY A 282 3.23 -19.18 -6.30
C GLY A 282 3.05 -19.88 -7.65
N THR A 283 1.90 -20.55 -7.79
CA THR A 283 1.45 -21.10 -9.07
C THR A 283 0.96 -19.96 -9.97
N SER A 284 1.15 -20.12 -11.28
CA SER A 284 0.81 -19.13 -12.32
C SER A 284 -0.62 -18.57 -12.23
N ALA A 285 -1.53 -19.30 -11.59
CA ALA A 285 -2.95 -18.96 -11.45
C ALA A 285 -3.26 -17.94 -10.34
N SER A 286 -2.42 -17.76 -9.31
CA SER A 286 -2.72 -16.85 -8.18
C SER A 286 -1.98 -15.52 -8.20
N LEU A 287 -0.99 -15.35 -9.09
CA LEU A 287 -0.07 -14.22 -9.06
C LEU A 287 -0.36 -13.11 -10.08
N GLY A 288 -1.35 -13.26 -10.97
CA GLY A 288 -1.58 -12.24 -12.01
C GLY A 288 -0.32 -12.04 -12.86
N ASN A 289 0.07 -13.12 -13.54
CA ASN A 289 1.08 -13.19 -14.61
C ASN A 289 2.54 -13.07 -14.14
N GLY A 290 3.25 -14.21 -14.23
CA GLY A 290 4.71 -14.26 -14.21
C GLY A 290 5.32 -14.94 -12.98
N SER A 291 4.89 -16.16 -12.64
CA SER A 291 5.77 -17.07 -11.90
C SER A 291 7.14 -17.06 -12.61
N LEU A 292 8.22 -16.69 -11.90
CA LEU A 292 9.60 -16.53 -12.39
C LEU A 292 9.96 -15.24 -13.18
N SER A 293 9.15 -14.17 -13.17
CA SER A 293 9.50 -12.91 -13.86
C SER A 293 10.81 -12.27 -13.35
N HIS A 294 11.08 -12.36 -12.04
CA HIS A 294 12.34 -11.91 -11.44
C HIS A 294 13.57 -12.72 -11.87
N ILE A 295 13.41 -13.99 -12.23
CA ILE A 295 14.51 -14.82 -12.77
C ILE A 295 14.79 -14.46 -14.23
N ARG A 296 13.77 -14.09 -15.01
CA ARG A 296 13.96 -13.58 -16.38
C ARG A 296 14.66 -12.21 -16.42
N HIS A 297 14.48 -11.39 -15.39
CA HIS A 297 15.13 -10.08 -15.22
C HIS A 297 16.12 -10.06 -14.04
N VAL A 298 16.98 -11.08 -13.86
CA VAL A 298 18.11 -11.14 -12.88
C VAL A 298 17.91 -10.29 -11.60
N ARG A 299 16.73 -10.38 -10.98
CA ARG A 299 16.41 -9.69 -9.72
C ARG A 299 16.52 -10.78 -8.66
N ILE A 300 17.65 -10.80 -7.96
CA ILE A 300 17.81 -11.68 -6.81
C ILE A 300 16.94 -11.12 -5.67
N THR A 301 15.89 -11.88 -5.38
CA THR A 301 15.05 -11.79 -4.19
C THR A 301 15.60 -12.75 -3.12
N THR A 302 15.20 -12.58 -1.85
CA THR A 302 15.79 -13.32 -0.70
C THR A 302 15.98 -14.81 -0.88
#